data_AF-E4Z519-F1
#
_entry.id   AF-E4Z519-F1
#
_cell.length_a   1.000
_cell.length_b   1.000
_cell.length_c   1.000
_cell.angle_alpha   90.00
_cell.angle_beta   90.00
_cell.angle_gamma   90.00
#
_symmetry.space_group_name_H-M   'P 1'
#
loop_
_entity.id
_entity.type
_entity.pdbx_description
1 polymer ?
#
loop_
_entity_poly.entity_id
_entity_poly.type
_entity_poly.pdbx_seq_one_letter_code
_entity_poly.pdbx_strand_id
1 'polypeptide(L)'
;MDLKQVVDDFKENGLAVVKGFASAEECEAMRDEMRKICADLKADEIHCFETESGRNDYFTQSGDKIRFFFDTDAKSSADDLVKTAFT
;
A
#
# COMPACT_ATOMS: atom_id res chain seq x y z
N MET A 1 -6.74 4.11 25.63
CA MET A 1 -5.42 4.13 24.96
C MET A 1 -4.47 4.90 25.85
N ASP A 2 -3.43 4.25 26.37
CA ASP A 2 -2.42 4.93 27.17
C ASP A 2 -1.29 5.41 26.25
N LEU A 3 -1.35 6.70 25.91
CA LEU A 3 -0.36 7.34 25.04
C LEU A 3 1.04 7.38 25.65
N LYS A 4 1.15 7.34 26.99
CA LYS A 4 2.44 7.39 27.65
C LYS A 4 3.20 6.09 27.41
N GLN A 5 2.55 4.95 27.58
CA GLN A 5 3.15 3.64 27.28
C GLN A 5 3.55 3.54 25.80
N VAL A 6 2.72 4.00 24.88
CA VAL A 6 3.04 4.03 23.44
C VAL A 6 4.32 4.83 23.16
N VAL A 7 4.47 5.99 23.82
CA VAL A 7 5.66 6.84 23.65
C VAL A 7 6.91 6.16 24.22
N ASP A 8 6.78 5.49 25.35
CA ASP A 8 7.89 4.78 25.98
C ASP A 8 8.31 3.57 25.12
N ASP A 9 7.35 2.78 24.62
CA ASP A 9 7.59 1.67 23.68
C ASP A 9 8.28 2.15 22.41
N PHE A 10 7.87 3.30 21.86
CA PHE A 10 8.47 3.88 20.66
C PHE A 10 9.92 4.29 20.89
N LYS A 11 10.23 4.92 22.03
CA LYS A 11 11.59 5.33 22.38
C LYS A 11 12.51 4.14 22.59
N GLU A 12 12.00 3.06 23.19
CA GLU A 12 12.78 1.86 23.48
C GLU A 12 13.00 0.99 22.23
N ASN A 13 11.96 0.80 21.41
CA ASN A 13 11.96 -0.18 20.32
C ASN A 13 12.09 0.43 18.92
N GLY A 14 11.99 1.76 18.78
CA GLY A 14 11.93 2.45 17.47
C GLY A 14 10.59 2.33 16.74
N LEU A 15 9.61 1.63 17.33
CA LEU A 15 8.24 1.49 16.84
C LEU A 15 7.29 1.27 18.03
N ALA A 16 6.00 1.56 17.85
CA ALA A 16 4.98 1.27 18.86
C ALA A 16 3.63 0.92 18.23
N VAL A 17 2.80 0.19 18.97
CA VAL A 17 1.45 -0.22 18.52
C VAL A 17 0.39 0.70 19.13
N VAL A 18 -0.31 1.43 18.26
CA VAL A 18 -1.44 2.28 18.65
C VAL A 18 -2.75 1.58 18.36
N LYS A 19 -3.32 0.92 19.37
CA LYS A 19 -4.61 0.23 19.22
C LYS A 19 -5.75 1.24 19.08
N GLY A 20 -6.63 1.01 18.11
CA GLY A 20 -7.79 1.87 17.85
C GLY A 20 -7.40 3.25 17.31
N PHE A 21 -6.28 3.34 16.59
CA PHE A 21 -5.83 4.58 15.94
C PHE A 21 -6.87 5.12 14.95
N ALA A 22 -7.48 4.21 14.17
CA ALA A 22 -8.60 4.51 13.27
C ALA A 22 -9.83 3.70 13.69
N SER A 23 -11.00 4.29 13.47
CA SER A 23 -12.29 3.63 13.58
C SER A 23 -12.50 2.58 12.48
N ALA A 24 -13.49 1.70 12.67
CA ALA A 24 -13.85 0.72 11.65
C ALA A 24 -14.35 1.42 10.37
N GLU A 25 -15.06 2.53 10.52
CA GLU A 25 -15.61 3.34 9.45
C GLU A 25 -14.49 4.03 8.63
N GLU A 26 -13.48 4.60 9.29
CA GLU A 26 -12.32 5.18 8.60
C GLU A 26 -11.52 4.11 7.84
N CYS A 27 -11.40 2.91 8.41
CA CYS A 27 -10.76 1.79 7.75
C CYS A 27 -11.53 1.33 6.50
N GLU A 28 -12.86 1.28 6.56
CA GLU A 28 -13.68 0.88 5.41
C GLU A 28 -13.68 1.97 4.33
N ALA A 29 -13.79 3.24 4.72
CA ALA A 29 -13.70 4.36 3.76
C ALA A 29 -12.39 4.34 2.97
N MET A 30 -11.27 4.02 3.62
CA MET A 30 -9.98 3.86 2.94
C MET A 30 -9.98 2.68 1.95
N ARG A 31 -10.58 1.55 2.33
CA ARG A 31 -10.71 0.38 1.43
C ARG A 31 -11.59 0.70 0.23
N ASP A 32 -12.70 1.41 0.43
CA ASP A 32 -13.60 1.82 -0.65
C ASP A 32 -12.92 2.74 -1.66
N GLU A 33 -12.15 3.73 -1.20
CA GLU A 33 -11.38 4.58 -2.12
C GLU A 33 -10.29 3.79 -2.86
N MET A 34 -9.59 2.88 -2.17
CA MET A 34 -8.61 2.01 -2.84
C MET A 34 -9.25 1.09 -3.89
N ARG A 35 -10.44 0.54 -3.64
CA ARG A 35 -11.19 -0.24 -4.63
C ARG A 35 -11.47 0.57 -5.90
N LYS A 36 -11.85 1.85 -5.76
CA LYS A 36 -12.09 2.74 -6.91
C LYS A 36 -10.80 3.02 -7.68
N ILE A 37 -9.72 3.38 -6.98
CA ILE A 37 -8.41 3.65 -7.58
C ILE A 37 -7.91 2.43 -8.36
N CYS A 38 -8.06 1.23 -7.80
CA CYS A 38 -7.66 0.00 -8.47
C CYS A 38 -8.59 -0.39 -9.62
N ALA A 39 -9.90 -0.12 -9.53
CA ALA A 39 -10.83 -0.37 -10.64
C ALA A 39 -10.53 0.48 -11.88
N ASP A 40 -9.98 1.68 -11.67
CA ASP A 40 -9.55 2.59 -12.75
C ASP A 40 -8.13 2.29 -13.28
N LEU A 41 -7.44 1.27 -12.74
CA LEU A 41 -6.11 0.88 -13.20
C LEU A 41 -6.16 0.42 -14.67
N LYS A 42 -5.24 0.94 -15.48
CA LYS A 42 -5.03 0.49 -16.84
C LYS A 42 -3.88 -0.51 -16.93
N ALA A 43 -4.03 -1.50 -17.80
CA ALA A 43 -3.07 -2.59 -17.96
C ALA A 43 -1.67 -2.15 -18.48
N ASP A 44 -1.53 -0.93 -19.01
CA ASP A 44 -0.23 -0.37 -19.42
C ASP A 44 0.58 0.23 -18.26
N GLU A 45 -0.01 0.37 -17.07
CA GLU A 45 0.64 0.96 -15.88
C GLU A 45 1.24 -0.09 -14.93
N ILE A 46 1.31 -1.36 -15.37
CA ILE A 46 1.78 -2.50 -14.58
C ILE A 46 3.31 -2.55 -14.58
N HIS A 47 3.93 -2.32 -13.42
CA HIS A 47 5.36 -2.54 -13.22
C HIS A 47 5.62 -3.41 -11.98
N CYS A 48 6.41 -4.46 -12.15
CA CYS A 48 6.91 -5.26 -11.02
C CYS A 48 8.07 -4.54 -10.35
N PHE A 49 8.08 -4.55 -9.02
CA PHE A 49 9.16 -3.93 -8.25
C PHE A 49 10.32 -4.91 -8.08
N GLU A 50 11.46 -4.64 -8.71
CA GLU A 50 12.68 -5.44 -8.55
C GLU A 50 13.75 -4.65 -7.79
N THR A 51 14.37 -5.25 -6.77
CA THR A 51 15.42 -4.60 -5.95
C THR A 51 16.68 -4.21 -6.73
N GLU A 52 16.96 -4.86 -7.86
CA GLU A 52 18.08 -4.48 -8.75
C GLU A 52 17.73 -3.30 -9.69
N SER A 53 16.45 -2.92 -9.75
CA SER A 53 15.91 -1.96 -10.72
C SER A 53 15.79 -0.53 -10.18
N GLY A 54 16.75 -0.08 -9.36
CA GLY A 54 16.89 1.33 -8.93
C GLY A 54 17.05 2.37 -10.06
N ARG A 55 16.79 1.98 -11.31
CA ARG A 55 16.84 2.75 -12.56
C ARG A 55 15.52 2.75 -13.34
N ASN A 56 14.39 2.31 -12.78
CA ASN A 56 13.10 2.47 -13.44
C ASN A 56 12.51 3.86 -13.16
N ASP A 57 12.39 4.70 -14.19
CA ASP A 57 11.77 6.03 -14.12
C ASP A 57 10.33 5.98 -13.57
N TYR A 58 9.63 4.86 -13.77
CA TYR A 58 8.32 4.62 -13.19
C TYR A 58 8.37 4.52 -11.65
N PHE A 59 9.45 4.02 -11.05
CA PHE A 59 9.61 4.06 -9.60
C PHE A 59 10.15 5.42 -9.14
N THR A 60 11.23 5.91 -9.73
CA THR A 60 11.93 7.13 -9.25
C THR A 60 11.07 8.39 -9.35
N GLN A 61 10.16 8.47 -10.31
CA GLN A 61 9.25 9.62 -10.48
C GLN A 61 7.86 9.40 -9.85
N SER A 62 7.71 8.40 -8.97
CA SER A 62 6.43 8.07 -8.32
C SER A 62 6.13 8.89 -7.06
N GLY A 63 7.10 9.63 -6.51
CA GLY A 63 6.96 10.28 -5.20
C GLY A 63 5.84 11.32 -5.08
N ASP A 64 5.32 11.82 -6.19
CA ASP A 64 4.22 12.77 -6.30
C ASP A 64 2.98 12.19 -7.01
N LYS A 65 2.93 10.86 -7.22
CA LYS A 65 1.89 10.16 -7.99
C LYS A 65 1.37 8.94 -7.23
N ILE A 66 0.16 8.52 -7.60
CA ILE A 66 -0.36 7.21 -7.25
C ILE A 66 0.04 6.27 -8.38
N ARG A 67 0.97 5.34 -8.12
CA ARG A 67 1.47 4.35 -9.07
C ARG A 67 1.32 2.94 -8.48
N PHE A 68 1.28 1.95 -9.36
CA PHE A 68 0.96 0.57 -9.00
C PHE A 68 2.21 -0.30 -9.09
N PHE A 69 2.47 -1.05 -8.04
CA PHE A 69 3.62 -1.94 -7.93
C PHE A 69 3.13 -3.35 -7.66
N PHE A 70 3.57 -4.29 -8.50
CA PHE A 70 3.16 -5.68 -8.40
C PHE A 70 4.30 -6.54 -7.87
N ASP A 71 3.91 -7.60 -7.16
CA ASP A 71 4.83 -8.63 -6.68
C ASP A 71 5.43 -9.36 -7.89
N THR A 72 6.74 -9.57 -7.88
CA THR A 72 7.48 -10.29 -8.92
C THR A 72 7.05 -11.75 -9.04
N ASP A 73 6.52 -12.34 -7.95
CA ASP A 73 6.04 -13.72 -7.92
C ASP A 73 4.56 -13.86 -8.29
N ALA A 74 3.88 -12.75 -8.62
CA ALA A 74 2.48 -12.79 -9.02
C ALA A 74 2.31 -13.53 -10.36
N LYS A 75 1.78 -14.76 -10.30
CA LYS A 75 1.58 -15.63 -11.47
C LYS A 75 0.35 -15.30 -12.32
N SER A 76 -0.38 -14.25 -11.96
CA SER A 76 -1.64 -13.85 -12.61
C SER A 76 -1.44 -12.55 -13.37
N SER A 77 -2.23 -12.32 -14.41
CA SER A 77 -2.21 -11.03 -15.11
C SER A 77 -2.59 -9.92 -14.13
N ALA A 78 -2.12 -8.68 -14.32
CA ALA A 78 -2.49 -7.65 -13.35
C ALA A 78 -3.99 -7.31 -13.36
N ASP A 79 -4.68 -7.55 -14.48
CA ASP A 79 -6.14 -7.51 -14.55
C ASP A 79 -6.79 -8.48 -13.55
N ASP A 80 -6.17 -9.65 -13.30
CA ASP A 80 -6.63 -10.63 -12.32
C ASP A 80 -6.25 -10.23 -10.88
N LEU A 81 -5.07 -9.62 -10.71
CA LEU A 81 -4.61 -9.14 -9.39
C LEU A 81 -5.46 -7.96 -8.89
N VAL A 82 -5.85 -7.05 -9.78
CA VAL A 82 -6.73 -5.92 -9.45
C VAL A 82 -8.10 -6.39 -8.99
N LYS A 83 -8.67 -7.39 -9.66
CA LYS A 83 -10.00 -7.93 -9.33
C LYS A 83 -10.05 -8.66 -7.99
N THR A 84 -8.90 -9.11 -7.49
CA THR A 84 -8.79 -9.94 -6.28
C THR A 84 -8.16 -9.21 -5.08
N ALA A 85 -7.60 -8.01 -5.27
CA ALA A 85 -6.87 -7.27 -4.22
C ALA A 85 -7.72 -6.84 -3.01
N PHE A 86 -9.05 -6.76 -3.15
CA PHE A 86 -9.95 -6.25 -2.10
C PHE A 86 -11.27 -7.03 -1.93
N THR A 87 -11.36 -8.25 -2.49
CA THR A 87 -12.39 -9.25 -2.19
C THR A 87 -12.03 -10.05 -0.95
#